data_AF-A0A5J5GH65-F1
#
_entry.id   AF-A0A5J5GH65-F1
#
_cell.length_a   1.000
_cell.length_b   1.000
_cell.length_c   1.000
_cell.angle_alpha   90.00
_cell.angle_beta   90.00
_cell.angle_gamma   90.00
#
_symmetry.space_group_name_H-M   'P 1'
#
loop_
_entity.id
_entity.type
_entity.pdbx_description
1 polymer ?
#
loop_
_entity_poly.entity_id
_entity_poly.type
_entity_poly.pdbx_seq_one_letter_code
_entity_poly.pdbx_strand_id
1 'polypeptide(L)'
;MREGGTEHRRHRDHRGEGGRHKELPEQRFHSAQTFRRGRALAFLEKLNVKRSTLLRQLAQPELESIRPVISGELKAVDAIIQEFIHTFELREAVEGETPND
;
A
#
# COMPACT_ATOMS: atom_id res chain seq x y z
N MET A 1 35.78 -61.58 -26.97
CA MET A 1 35.62 -61.94 -28.39
C MET A 1 34.14 -61.88 -28.76
N ARG A 2 33.79 -61.17 -29.85
CA ARG A 2 32.48 -61.01 -30.56
C ARG A 2 31.37 -60.23 -29.83
N GLU A 3 31.00 -59.00 -30.21
CA GLU A 3 30.42 -58.40 -31.45
C GLU A 3 28.89 -58.49 -31.59
N GLY A 4 28.26 -57.34 -31.92
CA GLY A 4 26.88 -57.18 -32.41
C GLY A 4 25.99 -56.39 -31.43
N GLY A 5 25.52 -55.16 -31.64
CA GLY A 5 25.31 -54.41 -32.88
C GLY A 5 23.82 -54.45 -33.30
N THR A 6 22.98 -53.59 -32.71
CA THR A 6 21.66 -53.26 -33.28
C THR A 6 21.23 -51.85 -32.86
N GLU A 7 21.56 -50.87 -33.70
CA GLU A 7 20.83 -49.61 -33.81
C GLU A 7 19.61 -49.85 -34.70
N HIS A 8 18.41 -49.45 -34.26
CA HIS A 8 17.33 -49.10 -35.18
C HIS A 8 16.55 -47.88 -34.63
N ARG A 9 16.74 -46.78 -35.35
CA ARG A 9 16.00 -45.50 -35.33
C ARG A 9 14.48 -45.68 -35.22
N ARG A 10 13.82 -44.73 -34.54
CA ARG A 10 12.92 -43.75 -35.19
C ARG A 10 12.46 -42.64 -34.21
N HIS A 11 12.94 -41.42 -34.50
CA HIS A 11 12.19 -40.15 -34.52
C HIS A 11 10.98 -39.99 -33.59
N ARG A 12 11.10 -39.05 -32.66
CA ARG A 12 10.28 -37.83 -32.75
C ARG A 12 11.01 -36.65 -32.12
N ASP A 13 11.42 -35.77 -33.02
CA ASP A 13 11.91 -34.42 -32.81
C ASP A 13 10.97 -33.62 -31.90
N HIS A 14 11.48 -33.12 -30.77
CA HIS A 14 11.01 -31.87 -30.15
C HIS A 14 12.20 -31.17 -29.49
N ARG A 15 13.14 -30.72 -30.33
CA ARG A 15 14.01 -29.58 -30.01
C ARG A 15 13.44 -28.38 -30.77
N GLY A 16 12.83 -27.47 -30.03
CA GLY A 16 12.45 -26.11 -30.41
C GLY A 16 12.16 -25.44 -29.07
N GLU A 17 13.13 -24.77 -28.45
CA GLU A 17 13.45 -23.37 -28.73
C GLU A 17 12.21 -22.50 -29.01
N GLY A 18 11.97 -21.55 -28.11
CA GLY A 18 11.33 -20.28 -28.47
C GLY A 18 9.88 -20.11 -28.02
N GLY A 19 9.70 -19.25 -27.00
CA GLY A 19 8.41 -18.63 -26.65
C GLY A 19 8.21 -18.57 -25.14
N ARG A 20 8.96 -17.79 -24.35
CA ARG A 20 8.81 -16.32 -24.29
C ARG A 20 7.39 -15.84 -24.63
N HIS A 21 6.43 -16.12 -23.75
CA HIS A 21 5.29 -15.22 -23.52
C HIS A 21 5.41 -14.76 -22.06
N LYS A 22 6.24 -13.74 -21.82
CA LYS A 22 5.79 -12.41 -21.36
C LYS A 22 4.75 -12.56 -20.25
N GLU A 23 5.20 -12.60 -18.99
CA GLU A 23 5.22 -11.36 -18.21
C GLU A 23 4.02 -10.48 -18.57
N LEU A 24 2.93 -10.63 -17.83
CA LEU A 24 2.12 -9.48 -17.43
C LEU A 24 2.53 -9.18 -15.98
N PRO A 25 3.68 -8.52 -15.75
CA PRO A 25 4.04 -8.10 -14.41
C PRO A 25 3.06 -7.00 -13.96
N GLU A 26 2.63 -6.14 -14.90
CA GLU A 26 1.82 -4.94 -14.66
C GLU A 26 0.53 -5.21 -13.89
N GLN A 27 -0.23 -6.25 -14.22
CA GLN A 27 -1.51 -6.54 -13.54
C GLN A 27 -1.36 -6.93 -12.06
N ARG A 28 -0.29 -7.67 -11.71
CA ARG A 28 0.00 -8.02 -10.31
C ARG A 28 0.58 -6.84 -9.54
N PHE A 29 1.37 -5.99 -10.20
CA PHE A 29 1.89 -4.78 -9.57
C PHE A 29 0.80 -3.74 -9.30
N HIS A 30 -0.15 -3.55 -10.22
CA HIS A 30 -1.27 -2.61 -10.02
C HIS A 30 -2.22 -3.04 -8.90
N SER A 31 -2.55 -4.33 -8.81
CA SER A 31 -3.41 -4.84 -7.72
C SER A 31 -2.73 -4.75 -6.35
N ALA A 32 -1.41 -4.98 -6.27
CA ALA A 32 -0.65 -4.76 -5.05
C ALA A 32 -0.57 -3.26 -4.66
N GLN A 33 -0.47 -2.37 -5.65
CA GLN A 33 -0.44 -0.92 -5.45
C GLN A 33 -1.79 -0.39 -4.93
N THR A 34 -2.92 -0.85 -5.48
CA THR A 34 -4.25 -0.45 -5.00
C THR A 34 -4.55 -0.99 -3.61
N PHE A 35 -4.11 -2.22 -3.28
CA PHE A 35 -4.25 -2.75 -1.93
C PHE A 35 -3.45 -1.94 -0.91
N ARG A 36 -2.18 -1.60 -1.22
CA ARG A 36 -1.35 -0.76 -0.36
C ARG A 36 -1.96 0.62 -0.15
N ARG A 37 -2.45 1.26 -1.22
CA ARG A 37 -3.14 2.55 -1.13
C ARG A 37 -4.40 2.46 -0.28
N GLY A 38 -5.24 1.45 -0.47
CA GLY A 38 -6.45 1.25 0.33
C GLY A 38 -6.15 1.06 1.81
N ARG A 39 -5.09 0.30 2.14
CA ARG A 39 -4.64 0.14 3.53
C ARG A 39 -4.08 1.44 4.12
N ALA A 40 -3.36 2.23 3.32
CA ALA A 40 -2.85 3.53 3.75
C ALA A 40 -3.99 4.51 4.05
N LEU A 41 -5.01 4.58 3.18
CA LEU A 41 -6.20 5.42 3.41
C LEU A 41 -6.96 5.00 4.68
N ALA A 42 -7.18 3.70 4.89
CA ALA A 42 -7.84 3.21 6.10
C ALA A 42 -7.03 3.51 7.38
N PHE A 43 -5.70 3.59 7.28
CA PHE A 43 -4.86 4.00 8.40
C PHE A 43 -4.93 5.52 8.64
N LEU A 44 -4.91 6.32 7.58
CA LEU A 44 -5.09 7.76 7.65
C LEU A 44 -6.45 8.13 8.28
N GLU A 45 -7.52 7.42 7.93
CA GLU A 45 -8.83 7.58 8.55
C GLU A 45 -8.78 7.38 10.07
N LYS A 46 -8.09 6.34 10.55
CA LYS A 46 -7.91 6.10 11.99
C LYS A 46 -7.17 7.25 12.68
N LEU A 47 -6.14 7.82 12.03
CA LEU A 47 -5.44 8.98 12.57
C LEU A 47 -6.37 10.21 12.65
N ASN A 48 -7.21 10.43 11.63
CA ASN A 48 -8.19 11.51 11.64
C ASN A 48 -9.26 11.33 12.74
N VAL A 49 -9.71 10.10 13.00
CA VAL A 49 -10.60 9.81 14.15
C VAL A 49 -9.91 10.15 15.48
N LYS A 50 -8.64 9.79 15.62
CA LYS A 50 -7.85 10.12 16.82
C LYS A 50 -7.69 11.63 16.98
N ARG A 51 -7.33 12.34 15.91
CA ARG A 51 -7.24 13.81 15.86
C ARG A 51 -8.55 14.48 16.30
N SER A 52 -9.67 14.05 15.72
CA SER A 52 -11.00 14.55 16.06
C SER A 52 -11.36 14.30 17.53
N THR A 53 -10.94 13.16 18.08
CA THR A 53 -11.14 12.84 19.50
C THR A 53 -10.35 13.79 20.42
N LEU A 54 -9.07 14.03 20.11
CA LEU A 54 -8.23 14.97 20.86
C LEU A 54 -8.78 16.40 20.81
N LEU A 55 -9.28 16.84 19.65
CA LEU A 55 -9.96 18.13 19.51
C LEU A 55 -11.21 18.24 20.40
N ARG A 56 -12.04 17.18 20.45
CA ARG A 56 -13.20 17.15 21.37
C ARG A 56 -12.77 17.20 22.82
N GLN A 57 -11.69 16.52 23.20
CA GLN A 57 -11.17 16.55 24.57
C GLN A 57 -10.66 17.94 24.95
N LEU A 58 -10.03 18.69 24.04
CA LEU A 58 -9.60 20.07 24.30
C LEU A 58 -10.75 21.05 24.56
N ALA A 59 -11.97 20.69 24.15
CA ALA A 59 -13.18 21.48 24.40
C ALA A 59 -13.88 21.11 25.72
N GLN A 60 -13.42 20.07 26.43
CA GLN A 60 -14.01 19.63 27.69
C GLN A 60 -13.39 20.37 28.88
N PRO A 61 -14.16 21.17 29.64
CA PRO A 61 -13.64 21.91 30.79
C PRO A 61 -13.13 20.98 31.91
N GLU A 62 -13.64 19.75 31.99
CA GLU A 62 -13.20 18.74 32.96
C GLU A 62 -11.73 18.31 32.75
N LEU A 63 -11.19 18.54 31.55
CA LEU A 63 -9.83 18.16 31.17
C LEU A 63 -8.84 19.34 31.19
N GLU A 64 -9.24 20.50 31.75
CA GLU A 64 -8.43 21.73 31.73
C GLU A 64 -7.00 21.52 32.26
N SER A 65 -6.87 20.77 33.35
CA SER A 65 -5.59 20.49 34.03
C SER A 65 -4.60 19.70 33.16
N ILE A 66 -5.08 18.97 32.15
CA ILE A 66 -4.27 18.14 31.25
C ILE A 66 -4.24 18.65 29.81
N ARG A 67 -4.79 19.85 29.53
CA ARG A 67 -4.77 20.45 28.18
C ARG A 67 -3.38 20.52 27.54
N PRO A 68 -2.28 20.83 28.27
CA PRO A 68 -0.94 20.80 27.68
C PRO A 68 -0.55 19.43 27.13
N VAL A 69 -0.95 18.35 27.81
CA VAL A 69 -0.70 16.96 27.38
C VAL A 69 -1.52 16.64 26.14
N ILE A 70 -2.83 16.93 26.15
CA ILE A 70 -3.72 16.67 24.99
C ILE A 70 -3.26 17.49 23.78
N SER A 71 -2.83 18.73 23.98
CA SER A 71 -2.28 19.59 22.93
C SER A 71 -0.98 19.03 22.35
N GLY A 72 -0.10 18.48 23.19
CA GLY A 72 1.11 17.80 22.76
C GLY A 72 0.79 16.55 21.93
N GLU A 73 -0.16 15.73 22.37
CA GLU A 73 -0.59 14.54 21.64
C GLU A 73 -1.24 14.90 20.30
N LEU A 74 -2.08 15.95 20.27
CA LEU A 74 -2.69 16.44 19.02
C LEU A 74 -1.64 16.86 18.01
N LYS A 75 -0.62 17.63 18.44
CA LYS A 75 0.50 18.02 17.58
C LYS A 75 1.28 16.81 17.05
N ALA A 76 1.49 15.80 17.88
CA ALA A 76 2.16 14.57 17.45
C ALA A 76 1.33 13.80 16.41
N VAL A 77 0.03 13.69 16.61
CA VAL A 77 -0.88 13.06 15.64
C VAL A 77 -0.91 13.85 14.33
N ASP A 78 -0.98 15.17 14.39
CA ASP A 78 -0.94 16.04 13.20
C ASP A 78 0.37 15.85 12.42
N ALA A 79 1.53 15.80 13.11
CA ALA A 79 2.81 15.55 12.48
C ALA A 79 2.86 14.18 11.77
N ILE A 80 2.40 13.13 12.44
CA ILE A 80 2.32 11.78 11.85
C ILE A 80 1.40 11.76 10.63
N ILE A 81 0.26 12.45 10.67
CA ILE A 81 -0.66 12.56 9.52
C ILE A 81 0.05 13.18 8.32
N GLN A 82 0.76 14.29 8.52
CA GLN A 82 1.47 14.98 7.44
C GLN A 82 2.59 14.12 6.85
N GLU A 83 3.42 13.51 7.70
CA GLU A 83 4.48 12.59 7.29
C GLU A 83 3.90 11.38 6.54
N PHE A 84 2.77 10.83 7.00
CA PHE A 84 2.12 9.67 6.39
C PHE A 84 1.55 10.02 5.00
N ILE A 85 0.85 11.16 4.87
CA ILE A 85 0.35 11.64 3.57
C ILE A 85 1.51 11.84 2.59
N HIS A 86 2.61 12.43 3.04
CA HIS A 86 3.78 12.64 2.20
C HIS A 86 4.43 11.31 1.78
N THR A 87 4.65 10.40 2.73
CA THR A 87 5.32 9.10 2.51
C THR A 87 4.54 8.21 1.55
N PHE A 88 3.21 8.24 1.60
CA PHE A 88 2.34 7.42 0.76
C PHE A 88 1.73 8.19 -0.43
N GLU A 89 2.17 9.42 -0.68
CA GLU A 89 1.71 10.27 -1.79
C GLU A 89 0.16 10.38 -1.84
N LEU A 90 -0.47 10.56 -0.68
CA LEU A 90 -1.94 10.54 -0.54
C LEU A 90 -2.61 11.90 -0.79
N ARG A 91 -1.90 12.89 -1.35
CA ARG A 91 -2.37 14.28 -1.47
C ARG A 91 -3.72 14.42 -2.21
N GLU A 92 -3.91 13.63 -3.26
CA GLU A 92 -5.18 13.58 -4.02
C GLU A 92 -6.40 13.21 -3.17
N ALA A 93 -6.22 12.43 -2.10
CA ALA A 93 -7.31 12.04 -1.21
C ALA A 93 -7.66 13.11 -0.16
N VAL A 94 -6.76 14.08 0.05
CA VAL A 94 -6.95 15.17 1.02
C VAL A 94 -7.50 16.42 0.33
N GLU A 95 -7.15 16.63 -0.94
CA GLU A 95 -7.57 17.79 -1.74
C GLU A 95 -8.92 17.56 -2.47
N GLY A 96 -9.38 16.31 -2.62
CA GLY A 96 -10.65 15.97 -3.28
C GLY A 96 -11.94 16.32 -2.54
N GLU A 97 -11.86 16.96 -1.36
CA GLU A 97 -13.00 17.38 -0.53
C GLU A 97 -13.20 18.91 -0.51
N THR A 98 -12.63 19.66 -1.45
CA THR A 98 -13.15 21.02 -1.72
C THR A 98 -14.46 20.86 -2.51
N PRO A 99 -15.62 21.29 -1.97
CA PRO A 99 -16.85 21.29 -2.74
C PRO A 99 -16.64 22.21 -3.95
N ASN A 100 -16.87 21.65 -5.13
CA ASN A 100 -17.00 22.44 -6.34
C ASN A 100 -18.29 23.26 -6.17
N ASP A 101 -18.12 24.58 -6.15
CA ASP A 101 -19.10 25.70 -6.10
C ASP A 101 -20.60 25.34 -5.93
#